data_AF-A0A645G474-F1
#
_entry.id   AF-A0A645G474-F1
#
_cell.length_a   1.000
_cell.length_b   1.000
_cell.length_c   1.000
_cell.angle_alpha   90.00
_cell.angle_beta   90.00
_cell.angle_gamma   90.00
#
_symmetry.space_group_name_H-M   'P 1'
#
loop_
_entity.id
_entity.type
_entity.pdbx_description
1 polymer ?
#
loop_
_entity_poly.entity_id
_entity_poly.type
_entity_poly.pdbx_seq_one_letter_code
_entity_poly.pdbx_strand_id
1 'polypeptide(L)'
;MQLSDGLDPARQIVKEELEAAGFNVDMHESFLDLELQGSKPQNKYRGMDCGNTEDLKAKYDAVFVFVHMKGYAQENVVRLKWSRGHSDEMPWYVQELPTVCVSLNYTTHLIDLPMMKTYINAYAPTRAVIRETISKIKGDEAFEGKYNETVFCGKWDTRL
;
A
#
# COMPACT_ATOMS: atom_id res chain seq x y z
N MET A 1 4.08 -14.88 -7.18
CA MET A 1 2.90 -14.59 -6.33
C MET A 1 2.01 -15.81 -6.41
N GLN A 2 2.19 -16.71 -5.46
CA GLN A 2 1.39 -17.92 -5.39
C GLN A 2 0.00 -17.50 -4.90
N LEU A 3 -1.03 -17.70 -5.72
CA LEU A 3 -2.45 -17.44 -5.38
C LEU A 3 -2.95 -18.25 -4.17
N SER A 4 -2.09 -19.11 -3.59
CA SER A 4 -2.43 -20.09 -2.55
C SER A 4 -2.57 -19.52 -1.14
N ASP A 5 -2.07 -18.31 -0.87
CA ASP A 5 -1.95 -17.81 0.51
C ASP A 5 -3.17 -17.03 1.02
N GLY A 6 -4.25 -16.98 0.23
CA GLY A 6 -5.47 -16.24 0.59
C GLY A 6 -5.26 -14.73 0.69
N LEU A 7 -6.34 -14.02 1.06
CA LEU A 7 -6.29 -12.58 1.31
C LEU A 7 -5.42 -12.30 2.55
N ASP A 8 -4.54 -11.31 2.48
CA ASP A 8 -3.69 -10.96 3.61
C ASP A 8 -4.53 -10.45 4.80
N PRO A 9 -4.43 -11.06 6.01
CA PRO A 9 -5.19 -10.61 7.17
C PRO A 9 -4.89 -9.16 7.56
N ALA A 10 -3.69 -8.63 7.24
CA ALA A 10 -3.33 -7.24 7.49
C ALA A 10 -4.29 -6.26 6.81
N ARG A 11 -4.85 -6.64 5.65
CA ARG A 11 -5.82 -5.82 4.91
C ARG A 11 -7.07 -5.51 5.73
N GLN A 12 -7.62 -6.52 6.42
CA GLN A 12 -8.80 -6.34 7.25
C GLN A 12 -8.48 -5.55 8.51
N ILE A 13 -7.30 -5.77 9.11
CA ILE A 13 -6.84 -5.01 10.27
C ILE A 13 -6.71 -3.53 9.93
N VAL A 14 -6.09 -3.20 8.79
CA VAL A 14 -5.95 -1.80 8.33
C VAL A 14 -7.31 -1.12 8.20
N LYS A 15 -8.29 -1.78 7.57
CA LYS A 15 -9.64 -1.24 7.43
C LYS A 15 -10.26 -0.91 8.78
N GLU A 16 -10.27 -1.89 9.70
CA GLU A 16 -10.88 -1.72 11.02
C GLU A 16 -10.23 -0.62 11.84
N GLU A 17 -8.90 -0.52 11.82
CA GLU A 17 -8.18 0.51 12.58
C GLU A 17 -8.32 1.91 11.97
N LEU A 18 -8.43 2.02 10.64
CA LEU A 18 -8.75 3.31 9.98
C LEU A 18 -10.19 3.75 10.27
N GLU A 19 -11.16 2.84 10.20
CA GLU A 19 -12.56 3.13 10.57
C GLU A 19 -12.65 3.54 12.05
N ALA A 20 -11.96 2.82 12.95
CA ALA A 20 -11.90 3.16 14.37
C ALA A 20 -11.23 4.52 14.62
N ALA A 21 -10.29 4.93 13.77
CA ALA A 21 -9.64 6.23 13.83
C ALA A 21 -10.53 7.39 13.33
N GLY A 22 -11.69 7.08 12.74
CA GLY A 22 -12.71 8.03 12.28
C GLY A 22 -12.74 8.25 10.76
N PHE A 23 -11.99 7.47 9.98
CA PHE A 23 -12.00 7.58 8.51
C PHE A 23 -13.16 6.79 7.90
N ASN A 24 -13.74 7.32 6.81
CA ASN A 24 -14.63 6.54 5.95
C ASN A 24 -13.77 5.81 4.91
N VAL A 25 -13.71 4.48 4.98
CA VAL A 25 -12.73 3.69 4.24
C VAL A 25 -13.40 2.90 3.12
N ASP A 26 -12.96 3.15 1.89
CA ASP A 26 -13.26 2.30 0.73
C ASP A 26 -12.03 1.45 0.41
N MET A 27 -12.22 0.14 0.27
CA MET A 27 -11.12 -0.80 0.03
C MET A 27 -11.07 -1.14 -1.46
N HIS A 28 -9.95 -0.79 -2.11
CA HIS A 28 -9.72 -1.12 -3.52
C HIS A 28 -9.71 -2.64 -3.77
N GLU A 29 -10.42 -3.08 -4.81
CA GLU A 29 -10.43 -4.47 -5.27
C GLU A 29 -9.36 -4.67 -6.34
N SER A 30 -8.24 -5.30 -5.98
CA SER A 30 -7.17 -5.61 -6.93
C SER A 30 -7.57 -6.75 -7.87
N PHE A 31 -6.86 -6.89 -9.00
CA PHE A 31 -7.03 -8.03 -9.90
C PHE A 31 -6.87 -9.36 -9.16
N LEU A 32 -5.94 -9.46 -8.21
CA LEU A 32 -5.74 -10.67 -7.42
C LEU A 32 -6.98 -11.02 -6.59
N ASP A 33 -7.62 -10.02 -5.98
CA ASP A 33 -8.84 -10.21 -5.18
C ASP A 33 -9.99 -10.70 -6.05
N LEU A 34 -10.13 -10.12 -7.24
CA LEU A 34 -11.15 -10.52 -8.22
C LEU A 34 -10.94 -11.97 -8.68
N GLU A 35 -9.68 -12.39 -8.91
CA GLU A 35 -9.36 -13.77 -9.28
C GLU A 35 -9.61 -14.76 -8.14
N LEU A 36 -9.39 -14.36 -6.87
CA LEU A 36 -9.71 -15.18 -5.69
C LEU A 36 -11.22 -15.36 -5.49
N GLN A 37 -12.02 -14.33 -5.78
CA GLN A 37 -13.48 -14.39 -5.70
C GLN A 37 -14.13 -15.18 -6.84
N GLY A 38 -13.42 -15.32 -7.97
CA GLY A 38 -13.84 -16.15 -9.09
C GLY A 38 -13.26 -15.63 -10.41
N SER A 39 -12.41 -16.45 -11.03
CA SER A 39 -11.76 -16.12 -12.30
C SER A 39 -12.79 -15.93 -13.41
N LYS A 40 -12.95 -14.67 -13.85
CA LYS A 40 -13.78 -14.29 -15.00
C LYS A 40 -12.92 -13.57 -16.03
N PRO A 41 -13.16 -13.76 -17.34
CA PRO A 41 -12.43 -13.03 -18.37
C PRO A 41 -12.50 -11.51 -18.22
N GLN A 42 -13.60 -10.98 -17.66
CA GLN A 42 -13.80 -9.55 -17.42
C GLN A 42 -12.90 -8.97 -16.31
N ASN A 43 -12.42 -9.78 -15.37
CA ASN A 43 -11.57 -9.31 -14.28
C ASN A 43 -10.30 -8.66 -14.80
N LYS A 44 -9.78 -9.14 -15.94
CA LYS A 44 -8.59 -8.58 -16.59
C LYS A 44 -8.77 -7.13 -17.01
N TYR A 45 -9.96 -6.76 -17.47
CA TYR A 45 -10.26 -5.38 -17.87
C TYR A 45 -10.51 -4.52 -16.64
N ARG A 46 -11.27 -5.04 -15.66
CA ARG A 46 -11.54 -4.31 -14.40
C ARG A 46 -10.26 -3.98 -13.64
N GLY A 47 -9.34 -4.93 -13.50
CA GLY A 47 -8.06 -4.71 -12.82
C GLY A 47 -7.04 -3.89 -13.60
N MET A 48 -7.39 -3.36 -14.79
CA MET A 48 -6.59 -2.38 -15.54
C MET A 48 -7.31 -1.02 -15.65
N ASP A 49 -8.55 -0.94 -15.18
CA ASP A 49 -9.38 0.25 -15.35
C ASP A 49 -9.10 1.22 -14.21
N CYS A 50 -8.25 2.22 -14.48
CA CYS A 50 -7.95 3.29 -13.53
C CYS A 50 -9.11 4.26 -13.33
N GLY A 51 -10.16 4.21 -14.17
CA GLY A 51 -11.25 5.18 -14.14
C GLY A 51 -10.83 6.60 -14.50
N ASN A 52 -11.65 7.58 -14.11
CA ASN A 52 -11.42 9.00 -14.36
C ASN A 52 -10.86 9.69 -13.11
N THR A 53 -9.83 10.51 -13.32
CA THR A 53 -9.19 11.32 -12.27
C THR A 53 -10.15 12.28 -11.57
N GLU A 54 -11.05 12.95 -12.30
CA GLU A 54 -11.97 13.92 -11.70
C GLU A 54 -12.97 13.26 -10.76
N ASP A 55 -13.46 12.07 -11.13
CA ASP A 55 -14.36 11.29 -10.30
C ASP A 55 -13.66 10.80 -9.03
N LEU A 56 -12.38 10.41 -9.14
CA LEU A 56 -11.55 10.02 -7.99
C LEU A 56 -11.40 11.18 -7.00
N LYS A 57 -11.07 12.38 -7.49
CA LYS A 57 -10.89 13.59 -6.67
C LYS A 57 -12.18 14.08 -6.05
N ALA A 58 -13.32 13.88 -6.72
CA ALA A 58 -14.62 14.19 -6.16
C ALA A 58 -15.05 13.20 -5.08
N LYS A 59 -14.59 11.94 -5.15
CA LYS A 59 -14.99 10.86 -4.23
C LYS A 59 -14.10 10.72 -3.00
N TYR A 60 -12.80 10.99 -3.11
CA TYR A 60 -11.83 10.74 -2.04
C TYR A 60 -10.94 11.95 -1.76
N ASP A 61 -10.60 12.13 -0.49
CA ASP A 61 -9.69 13.20 -0.05
C ASP A 61 -8.22 12.77 0.03
N ALA A 62 -7.96 11.48 0.23
CA ALA A 62 -6.61 10.93 0.39
C ALA A 62 -6.57 9.43 0.06
N VAL A 63 -5.38 8.93 -0.28
CA VAL A 63 -5.15 7.50 -0.52
C VAL A 63 -4.09 6.96 0.44
N PHE A 64 -4.40 5.82 1.06
CA PHE A 64 -3.46 5.08 1.90
C PHE A 64 -3.01 3.81 1.19
N VAL A 65 -1.70 3.64 1.06
CA VAL A 65 -1.10 2.45 0.44
C VAL A 65 -0.31 1.69 1.50
N PHE A 66 -0.81 0.52 1.89
CA PHE A 66 -0.11 -0.37 2.82
C PHE A 66 0.58 -1.49 2.06
N VAL A 67 1.91 -1.56 2.18
CA VAL A 67 2.74 -2.54 1.48
C VAL A 67 3.16 -3.64 2.46
N HIS A 68 2.77 -4.88 2.17
CA HIS A 68 3.16 -6.05 2.94
C HIS A 68 3.58 -7.18 2.00
N MET A 69 4.88 -7.47 1.96
CA MET A 69 5.45 -8.49 1.06
C MET A 69 5.75 -9.79 1.82
N LYS A 70 5.11 -10.90 1.46
CA LYS A 70 5.46 -12.23 1.99
C LYS A 70 6.66 -12.83 1.22
N GLY A 71 7.30 -13.86 1.79
CA GLY A 71 8.37 -14.60 1.11
C GLY A 71 9.79 -14.38 1.65
N TYR A 72 9.92 -13.83 2.86
CA TYR A 72 11.22 -13.74 3.54
C TYR A 72 11.91 -15.11 3.61
N ALA A 73 13.16 -15.18 3.14
CA ALA A 73 13.97 -16.40 3.04
C ALA A 73 13.40 -17.52 2.13
N GLN A 74 12.33 -17.26 1.38
CA GLN A 74 11.77 -18.20 0.40
C GLN A 74 12.03 -17.77 -1.05
N GLU A 75 12.08 -16.46 -1.30
CA GLU A 75 12.42 -15.90 -2.62
C GLU A 75 13.81 -15.25 -2.59
N ASN A 76 14.57 -15.41 -3.67
CA ASN A 76 15.87 -14.73 -3.85
C ASN A 76 15.72 -13.21 -4.04
N VAL A 77 14.53 -12.76 -4.45
CA VAL A 77 14.24 -11.36 -4.78
C VAL A 77 12.88 -10.99 -4.23
N VAL A 78 12.87 -10.14 -3.20
CA VAL A 78 11.67 -9.61 -2.55
C VAL A 78 11.42 -8.16 -2.97
N ARG A 79 11.12 -7.98 -4.27
CA ARG A 79 10.71 -6.68 -4.83
C ARG A 79 9.20 -6.55 -4.91
N LEU A 80 8.72 -5.31 -4.86
CA LEU A 80 7.30 -5.02 -4.98
C LEU A 80 6.78 -5.53 -6.32
N LYS A 81 5.69 -6.29 -6.27
CA LYS A 81 5.02 -6.86 -7.44
C LYS A 81 3.56 -6.51 -7.39
N TRP A 82 3.08 -5.86 -8.43
CA TRP A 82 1.66 -5.65 -8.66
C TRP A 82 1.02 -6.95 -9.15
N SER A 83 -0.25 -7.15 -8.84
CA SER A 83 -1.11 -8.26 -9.27
C SER A 83 -1.09 -8.45 -10.79
N ARG A 84 -0.97 -7.36 -11.57
CA ARG A 84 -0.87 -7.39 -13.02
C ARG A 84 -0.07 -6.19 -13.57
N GLY A 85 0.49 -6.35 -14.77
CA GLY A 85 1.04 -5.21 -15.51
C GLY A 85 -0.06 -4.25 -15.94
N HIS A 86 0.18 -2.94 -15.84
CA HIS A 86 -0.82 -1.88 -16.01
C HIS A 86 -2.03 -2.05 -15.10
N SER A 87 -1.80 -2.51 -13.87
CA SER A 87 -2.88 -2.62 -12.90
C SER A 87 -3.26 -1.25 -12.34
N ASP A 88 -4.53 -1.13 -11.99
CA ASP A 88 -5.15 0.06 -11.41
C ASP A 88 -4.65 0.37 -9.98
N GLU A 89 -4.06 -0.61 -9.29
CA GLU A 89 -3.36 -0.46 -8.02
C GLU A 89 -2.01 0.27 -8.13
N MET A 90 -1.43 0.38 -9.33
CA MET A 90 -0.21 1.17 -9.53
C MET A 90 -0.48 2.63 -9.14
N PRO A 91 0.46 3.36 -8.52
CA PRO A 91 0.19 4.63 -7.86
C PRO A 91 0.14 5.82 -8.85
N TRP A 92 -0.76 5.78 -9.83
CA TRP A 92 -0.96 6.82 -10.84
C TRP A 92 -1.61 8.09 -10.25
N TYR A 93 -2.40 7.95 -9.18
CA TYR A 93 -3.13 9.00 -8.49
C TYR A 93 -2.28 9.89 -7.56
N VAL A 94 -0.98 9.61 -7.39
CA VAL A 94 -0.10 10.31 -6.43
C VAL A 94 0.08 11.81 -6.72
N GLN A 95 -0.15 12.23 -7.97
CA GLN A 95 -0.16 13.66 -8.31
C GLN A 95 -1.50 14.33 -8.07
N GLU A 96 -2.57 13.54 -7.97
CA GLU A 96 -3.95 14.02 -7.94
C GLU A 96 -4.52 14.10 -6.53
N LEU A 97 -4.14 13.14 -5.68
CA LEU A 97 -4.56 13.06 -4.28
C LEU A 97 -3.34 12.98 -3.35
N PRO A 98 -3.44 13.53 -2.13
CA PRO A 98 -2.50 13.23 -1.06
C PRO A 98 -2.44 11.72 -0.81
N THR A 99 -1.25 11.15 -1.01
CA THR A 99 -1.01 9.71 -0.81
C THR A 99 -0.01 9.48 0.30
N VAL A 100 -0.40 8.63 1.26
CA VAL A 100 0.48 8.15 2.34
C VAL A 100 0.78 6.68 2.09
N CYS A 101 2.06 6.37 1.91
CA CYS A 101 2.52 5.00 1.75
C CYS A 101 3.12 4.49 3.07
N VAL A 102 2.73 3.30 3.49
CA VAL A 102 3.18 2.64 4.73
C VAL A 102 3.71 1.25 4.39
N SER A 103 4.98 1.00 4.69
CA SER A 103 5.56 -0.34 4.60
C SER A 103 5.42 -1.08 5.93
N LEU A 104 4.78 -2.25 5.90
CA LEU A 104 4.55 -3.10 7.07
C LEU A 104 5.65 -4.13 7.32
N ASN A 105 6.71 -4.17 6.51
CA ASN A 105 7.84 -5.08 6.78
C ASN A 105 9.19 -4.57 6.27
N TYR A 106 9.49 -4.66 4.97
CA TYR A 106 10.80 -4.33 4.45
C TYR A 106 11.06 -2.82 4.45
N THR A 107 12.31 -2.45 4.70
CA THR A 107 12.73 -1.07 4.86
C THR A 107 13.03 -0.37 3.54
N THR A 108 13.12 -1.14 2.46
CA THR A 108 13.65 -0.74 1.16
C THR A 108 12.58 -0.68 0.07
N HIS A 109 11.29 -0.79 0.37
CA HIS A 109 10.25 -0.71 -0.67
C HIS A 109 10.22 0.62 -1.42
N LEU A 110 10.78 1.68 -0.82
CA LEU A 110 10.91 2.98 -1.44
C LEU A 110 11.64 2.94 -2.80
N ILE A 111 12.53 1.97 -3.03
CA ILE A 111 13.20 1.81 -4.34
C ILE A 111 12.23 1.50 -5.48
N ASP A 112 11.11 0.81 -5.18
CA ASP A 112 10.08 0.47 -6.17
C ASP A 112 8.94 1.50 -6.15
N LEU A 113 8.92 2.41 -5.16
CA LEU A 113 7.90 3.43 -4.95
C LEU A 113 8.46 4.86 -4.82
N PRO A 114 9.44 5.30 -5.64
CA PRO A 114 10.10 6.60 -5.48
C PRO A 114 9.14 7.79 -5.70
N MET A 115 8.02 7.59 -6.38
CA MET A 115 7.02 8.62 -6.60
C MET A 115 6.23 9.02 -5.34
N MET A 116 6.28 8.22 -4.28
CA MET A 116 5.51 8.47 -3.06
C MET A 116 6.03 9.70 -2.31
N LYS A 117 5.18 10.71 -2.16
CA LYS A 117 5.52 11.97 -1.47
C LYS A 117 5.58 11.84 0.05
N THR A 118 4.82 10.90 0.61
CA THR A 118 4.84 10.57 2.05
C THR A 118 5.03 9.07 2.21
N TYR A 119 6.13 8.67 2.84
CA TYR A 119 6.48 7.26 3.00
C TYR A 119 6.92 6.97 4.44
N ILE A 120 6.31 5.94 5.05
CA ILE A 120 6.51 5.53 6.45
C ILE A 120 6.91 4.05 6.48
N ASN A 121 7.97 3.72 7.23
CA ASN A 121 8.28 2.34 7.58
C ASN A 121 7.69 2.02 8.96
N ALA A 122 6.76 1.07 9.02
CA ALA A 122 6.11 0.59 10.24
C ALA A 122 6.63 -0.78 10.71
N TYR A 123 7.34 -1.52 9.85
CA TYR A 123 8.12 -2.73 10.16
C TYR A 123 7.35 -3.99 10.61
N ALA A 124 6.06 -3.91 10.95
CA ALA A 124 5.26 -5.10 11.27
C ALA A 124 3.78 -4.99 10.85
N PRO A 125 3.17 -6.07 10.34
CA PRO A 125 1.76 -6.13 9.94
C PRO A 125 0.84 -6.47 11.14
N THR A 126 1.14 -5.97 12.34
CA THR A 126 0.35 -6.28 13.55
C THR A 126 -0.64 -5.16 13.84
N ARG A 127 -1.78 -5.49 14.46
CA ARG A 127 -2.81 -4.50 14.83
C ARG A 127 -2.25 -3.36 15.69
N ALA A 128 -1.38 -3.67 16.64
CA ALA A 128 -0.75 -2.67 17.50
C ALA A 128 0.06 -1.66 16.68
N VAL A 129 0.95 -2.15 15.80
CA VAL A 129 1.80 -1.31 14.95
C VAL A 129 0.98 -0.50 13.96
N ILE A 130 -0.03 -1.10 13.33
CA ILE A 130 -0.91 -0.42 12.38
C ILE A 130 -1.69 0.71 13.09
N ARG A 131 -2.29 0.42 14.25
CA ARG A 131 -3.00 1.43 15.07
C ARG A 131 -2.08 2.59 15.44
N GLU A 132 -0.89 2.29 15.93
CA GLU A 132 0.06 3.29 16.36
C GLU A 132 0.55 4.16 15.19
N THR A 133 0.76 3.54 14.03
CA THR A 133 1.10 4.24 12.78
C THR A 133 -0.01 5.20 12.37
N ILE A 134 -1.28 4.77 12.41
CA ILE A 134 -2.45 5.60 12.09
C ILE A 134 -2.57 6.77 13.08
N SER A 135 -2.37 6.52 14.38
CA SER A 135 -2.37 7.57 15.42
C SER A 135 -1.34 8.65 15.13
N LYS A 136 -0.12 8.25 14.73
CA LYS A 136 0.96 9.19 14.36
C LYS A 136 0.68 9.94 13.06
N ILE A 137 0.07 9.27 12.06
CA ILE A 137 -0.38 9.92 10.82
C ILE A 137 -1.42 11.01 11.10
N LYS A 138 -2.35 10.77 12.04
CA LYS A 138 -3.33 11.78 12.47
C LYS A 138 -2.72 12.96 13.22
N GLY A 139 -1.48 12.81 13.70
CA GLY A 139 -0.81 13.80 14.55
C GLY A 139 -1.19 13.70 16.04
N ASP A 140 -1.84 12.60 16.45
CA ASP A 140 -2.15 12.34 17.87
C ASP A 140 -0.85 12.09 18.67
N GLU A 141 0.17 11.54 18.00
CA GLU A 141 1.51 11.29 18.55
C GLU A 141 2.60 11.63 17.52
N ALA A 142 3.81 11.95 18.00
CA ALA A 142 4.96 12.23 17.12
C ALA A 142 5.64 10.95 16.61
N PHE A 143 6.27 11.02 15.44
CA PHE A 143 7.18 9.97 14.98
C PHE A 143 8.53 10.08 15.68
N GLU A 144 8.89 9.07 16.47
CA GLU A 144 10.17 9.01 17.19
C GLU A 144 11.21 8.07 16.54
N GLY A 145 10.76 7.29 15.54
CA GLY A 145 11.60 6.33 14.83
C GLY A 145 12.74 7.02 14.08
N LYS A 146 13.90 6.36 14.06
CA LYS A 146 15.06 6.78 13.25
C LYS A 146 15.29 5.77 12.14
N TYR A 147 15.61 6.27 10.95
CA TYR A 147 15.97 5.43 9.82
C TYR A 147 17.49 5.30 9.69
N ASN A 148 17.93 4.24 9.01
CA ASN A 148 19.30 4.12 8.51
C ASN A 148 19.33 4.51 7.03
N GLU A 149 20.45 5.03 6.53
CA GLU A 149 20.60 5.47 5.13
C GLU A 149 20.26 4.39 4.07
N THR A 150 20.29 3.11 4.46
CA THR A 150 19.90 1.98 3.61
C THR A 150 18.46 2.08 3.08
N VAL A 151 17.55 2.80 3.75
CA VAL A 151 16.16 2.97 3.28
C VAL A 151 16.08 3.64 1.90
N PHE A 152 17.10 4.44 1.54
CA PHE A 152 17.21 5.11 0.24
C PHE A 152 17.93 4.26 -0.81
N CYS A 153 18.47 3.10 -0.46
CA CYS A 153 19.15 2.19 -1.38
C CYS A 153 20.27 2.83 -2.25
N GLY A 154 20.84 3.95 -1.81
CA GLY A 154 21.82 4.73 -2.59
C GLY A 154 21.26 5.35 -3.89
N LYS A 155 19.94 5.49 -4.00
CA LYS A 155 19.23 6.01 -5.17
C LYS A 155 18.83 7.47 -4.97
N TRP A 156 19.11 8.30 -5.96
CA TRP A 156 18.86 9.75 -5.88
C TRP A 156 17.36 10.06 -5.88
N ASP A 157 16.57 9.28 -6.62
CA ASP A 157 15.13 9.39 -6.82
C ASP A 157 14.30 8.90 -5.62
N THR A 158 14.95 8.28 -4.63
CA THR A 158 14.30 7.93 -3.34
C THR A 158 14.48 9.03 -2.29
N ARG A 159 15.21 10.09 -2.62
CA ARG A 159 15.34 11.28 -1.78
C ARG A 159 14.43 12.38 -2.32
N LEU A 160 13.70 13.02 -1.42
CA LEU A 160 12.88 14.20 -1.70
C LEU A 160 13.74 15.47 -1.70
#